data_AF-A0A7S3S3N2-F1
#
_entry.id   AF-A0A7S3S3N2-F1
#
_cell.length_a   1.000
_cell.length_b   1.000
_cell.length_c   1.000
_cell.angle_alpha   90.00
_cell.angle_beta   90.00
_cell.angle_gamma   90.00
#
_symmetry.space_group_name_H-M   'P 1'
#
loop_
_entity.id
_entity.type
_entity.pdbx_description
1 polymer ?
#
loop_
_entity_poly.entity_id
_entity_poly.type
_entity_poly.pdbx_seq_one_letter_code
_entity_poly.pdbx_strand_id
1 'polypeptide(L)'
;RGSRQALRRAAAMKLNIANPSTGCQKLYEIEDEKKLRTLYDKRLATEVDGSDLGEEFAGYIFKVMGGQDKQGFPMKQGVLTADRVRLMMAKGDQGCRGYGMRKGERYRKSCRGCIISHNIAV
;
A
#
# COMPACT_ATOMS: atom_id res chain seq x y z
N ARG A 1 -4.15 -25.47 -30.44
CA ARG A 1 -3.23 -25.74 -29.31
C ARG A 1 -1.99 -24.88 -29.53
N GLY A 2 -1.94 -23.70 -28.91
CA GLY A 2 -0.88 -22.72 -29.14
C GLY A 2 -0.78 -21.86 -27.89
N SER A 3 0.31 -22.07 -27.17
CA SER A 3 0.75 -21.43 -25.95
C SER A 3 0.67 -19.90 -26.02
N ARG A 4 -0.34 -19.32 -25.37
CA ARG A 4 -0.22 -18.01 -24.74
C ARG A 4 -0.38 -18.21 -23.23
N GLN A 5 0.58 -18.91 -22.64
CA GLN A 5 0.98 -18.58 -21.27
C GLN A 5 1.53 -17.15 -21.37
N ALA A 6 0.63 -16.17 -21.25
CA ALA A 6 1.02 -14.87 -20.74
C ALA A 6 1.59 -15.19 -19.36
N LEU A 7 2.92 -15.27 -19.30
CA LEU A 7 3.67 -15.37 -18.07
C LEU A 7 3.05 -14.32 -17.15
N ARG A 8 2.33 -14.76 -16.11
CA ARG A 8 1.91 -13.88 -15.04
C ARG A 8 3.21 -13.28 -14.53
N ARG A 9 3.56 -12.06 -14.98
CA ARG A 9 4.59 -11.26 -14.34
C ARG A 9 4.26 -11.36 -12.86
N ALA A 10 5.18 -11.91 -12.07
CA ALA A 10 5.10 -11.78 -10.62
C ALA A 10 4.85 -10.28 -10.38
N ALA A 11 3.71 -9.95 -9.77
CA ALA A 11 3.25 -8.58 -9.70
C ALA A 11 4.29 -7.77 -8.91
N ALA A 12 5.17 -7.08 -9.62
CA ALA A 12 6.17 -6.20 -9.06
C ALA A 12 5.45 -5.15 -8.19
N MET A 13 5.95 -4.94 -6.97
CA MET A 13 5.40 -3.92 -6.10
C MET A 13 5.80 -2.56 -6.65
N LYS A 14 4.84 -1.64 -6.72
CA LYS A 14 5.09 -0.26 -7.14
C LYS A 14 5.19 0.61 -5.90
N LEU A 15 6.15 1.53 -5.86
CA LEU A 15 6.24 2.53 -4.80
C LEU A 15 5.88 3.89 -5.37
N ASN A 16 4.77 4.47 -4.91
CA ASN A 16 4.43 5.85 -5.22
C ASN A 16 5.10 6.76 -4.18
N ILE A 17 6.24 7.35 -4.55
CA ILE A 17 7.04 8.20 -3.66
C ILE A 17 6.66 9.66 -3.92
N ALA A 18 6.23 10.35 -2.87
CA ALA A 18 5.91 11.78 -2.90
C ALA A 18 6.94 12.57 -2.09
N ASN A 19 7.37 13.72 -2.62
CA ASN A 19 8.21 14.68 -1.90
C ASN A 19 7.37 15.93 -1.57
N PRO A 20 6.95 16.12 -0.31
CA PRO A 20 6.14 17.27 0.10
C PRO A 20 6.80 18.63 -0.17
N SER A 21 8.13 18.71 -0.13
CA SER A 21 8.88 19.96 -0.29
C SER A 21 8.79 20.51 -1.72
N THR A 22 8.69 19.63 -2.71
CA THR A 22 8.54 20.01 -4.13
C THR A 22 7.12 19.83 -4.65
N GLY A 23 6.26 19.11 -3.92
CA GLY A 23 4.92 18.73 -4.37
C GLY A 23 4.91 17.67 -5.47
N CYS A 24 6.08 17.13 -5.85
CA CYS A 24 6.19 16.13 -6.90
C CYS A 24 5.96 14.72 -6.37
N GLN A 25 5.41 13.86 -7.21
CA GLN A 25 5.27 12.42 -6.96
C GLN A 25 5.78 11.62 -8.17
N LYS A 26 6.41 10.48 -7.90
CA LYS A 26 6.90 9.58 -8.94
C LYS A 26 6.67 8.12 -8.54
N LEU A 27 6.25 7.33 -9.51
CA LEU A 27 6.02 5.89 -9.35
C LEU A 27 7.29 5.13 -9.74
N TYR A 28 7.74 4.24 -8.87
CA TYR A 28 8.87 3.35 -9.10
C TYR A 28 8.38 1.90 -9.09
N GLU A 29 8.84 1.09 -10.05
CA GLU A 29 8.53 -0.34 -10.09
C GLU A 29 9.73 -1.11 -9.55
N ILE A 30 9.55 -1.85 -8.46
CA ILE A 30 10.60 -2.65 -7.84
C ILE A 30 10.27 -4.13 -8.03
N GLU A 31 11.12 -4.82 -8.78
CA GLU A 31 11.01 -6.26 -9.03
C GLU A 31 11.87 -7.11 -8.07
N ASP A 32 12.91 -6.52 -7.48
CA ASP A 32 13.83 -7.23 -6.60
C ASP A 32 13.21 -7.47 -5.21
N GLU A 33 12.93 -8.73 -4.92
CA GLU A 33 12.31 -9.18 -3.68
C GLU A 33 13.19 -8.95 -2.45
N LYS A 34 14.53 -8.87 -2.59
CA LYS A 34 15.42 -8.58 -1.45
C LYS A 34 15.21 -7.16 -0.93
N LYS A 35 15.04 -6.20 -1.84
CA LYS A 35 14.73 -4.80 -1.53
C LYS A 35 13.35 -4.66 -0.92
N LEU A 36 12.36 -5.42 -1.43
CA LEU A 36 10.99 -5.38 -0.89
C LEU A 36 10.88 -6.04 0.50
N ARG A 37 11.73 -7.02 0.80
CA ARG A 37 11.71 -7.72 2.08
C ARG A 37 11.93 -6.81 3.28
N THR A 38 12.67 -5.72 3.12
CA THR A 38 12.88 -4.72 4.18
C THR A 38 11.62 -3.93 4.51
N LEU A 39 10.62 -3.90 3.61
CA LEU A 39 9.33 -3.26 3.85
C LEU A 39 8.32 -4.19 4.54
N TYR A 40 8.47 -5.51 4.42
CA TYR A 40 7.52 -6.44 5.01
C TYR A 40 7.54 -6.40 6.55
N ASP A 41 6.38 -6.71 7.14
CA ASP A 41 6.12 -6.68 8.58
C ASP A 41 6.24 -5.29 9.26
N LYS A 42 6.65 -4.26 8.51
CA LYS A 42 6.55 -2.87 8.95
C LYS A 42 5.09 -2.43 8.97
N ARG A 43 4.79 -1.48 9.86
CA ARG A 43 3.46 -0.90 10.01
C ARG A 43 3.36 0.39 9.19
N LEU A 44 2.15 0.77 8.79
CA LEU A 44 1.91 2.12 8.31
C LEU A 44 2.37 3.17 9.35
N ALA A 45 2.80 4.31 8.83
CA ALA A 45 3.41 5.44 9.52
C ALA A 45 4.81 5.18 10.11
N THR A 46 5.43 4.02 9.90
CA THR A 46 6.85 3.82 10.24
C THR A 46 7.79 4.47 9.24
N GLU A 47 8.95 4.86 9.73
CA GLU A 47 10.05 5.35 8.91
C GLU A 47 10.90 4.18 8.40
N VAL A 48 11.43 4.34 7.19
CA VAL A 48 12.24 3.36 6.45
C VAL A 48 13.42 4.10 5.84
N ASP A 49 14.62 3.55 6.04
CA ASP A 49 15.81 4.05 5.39
C ASP A 49 15.73 3.77 3.88
N GLY A 50 15.98 4.79 3.05
CA GLY A 50 15.98 4.66 1.62
C GLY A 50 17.11 3.77 1.09
N SER A 51 18.23 3.67 1.82
CA SER A 51 19.35 2.81 1.44
C SER A 51 18.95 1.33 1.32
N ASP A 52 17.95 0.88 2.08
CA ASP A 52 17.38 -0.47 2.01
C ASP A 52 16.66 -0.77 0.68
N LEU A 53 16.17 0.27 0.00
CA LEU A 53 15.44 0.17 -1.27
C LEU A 53 16.38 0.28 -2.48
N GLY A 54 17.55 0.89 -2.31
CA GLY A 54 18.58 0.97 -3.33
C GLY A 54 19.54 2.14 -3.12
N GLU A 55 20.68 2.09 -3.80
CA GLU A 55 21.72 3.13 -3.74
C GLU A 55 21.21 4.51 -4.20
N GLU A 56 20.27 4.53 -5.15
CA GLU A 56 19.62 5.75 -5.64
C GLU A 56 18.81 6.51 -4.59
N PHE A 57 18.46 5.83 -3.50
CA PHE A 57 17.72 6.41 -2.37
C PHE A 57 18.59 6.52 -1.11
N ALA A 58 19.90 6.31 -1.22
CA ALA A 58 20.81 6.47 -0.08
C ALA A 58 20.73 7.89 0.51
N GLY A 59 20.61 7.97 1.84
CA GLY A 59 20.47 9.23 2.57
C GLY A 59 19.04 9.79 2.65
N TYR A 60 18.06 9.14 2.04
CA TYR A 60 16.64 9.48 2.22
C TYR A 60 16.03 8.68 3.37
N ILE A 61 15.07 9.31 4.07
CA ILE A 61 14.19 8.63 5.02
C ILE A 61 12.77 8.72 4.47
N PHE A 62 12.15 7.57 4.27
CA PHE A 62 10.77 7.48 3.80
C PHE A 62 9.83 7.15 4.95
N LYS A 63 8.63 7.73 4.91
CA LYS A 63 7.54 7.34 5.79
C LYS A 63 6.48 6.60 5.00
N VAL A 64 6.10 5.41 5.47
CA VAL A 64 5.03 4.64 4.81
C VAL A 64 3.68 5.26 5.13
N MET A 65 3.13 6.06 4.21
CA MET A 65 1.88 6.80 4.45
C MET A 65 0.62 5.97 4.21
N GLY A 66 0.69 4.96 3.36
CA GLY A 66 -0.46 4.16 2.94
C GLY A 66 -0.05 3.07 1.97
N GLY A 67 -1.06 2.42 1.39
CA GLY A 67 -0.87 1.44 0.33
C GLY A 67 -2.20 0.87 -0.14
N GLN A 68 -2.15 0.14 -1.25
CA GLN A 68 -3.29 -0.56 -1.84
C GLN A 68 -2.93 -2.03 -2.09
N ASP A 69 -3.86 -2.91 -1.75
CA ASP A 69 -3.79 -4.33 -2.11
C ASP A 69 -3.94 -4.51 -3.63
N LYS A 70 -3.52 -5.66 -4.17
CA LYS A 70 -3.68 -6.08 -5.58
C LYS A 70 -5.12 -5.97 -6.12
N GLN A 71 -6.12 -5.95 -5.25
CA GLN A 71 -7.54 -5.75 -5.63
C GLN A 71 -8.05 -4.32 -5.38
N GLY A 72 -7.17 -3.37 -5.06
CA GLY A 72 -7.50 -1.96 -4.84
C GLY A 72 -8.06 -1.64 -3.45
N PHE A 73 -8.04 -2.58 -2.50
CA PHE A 73 -8.43 -2.28 -1.12
C PHE A 73 -7.34 -1.46 -0.43
N PRO A 74 -7.68 -0.29 0.13
CA PRO A 74 -6.71 0.56 0.81
C PRO A 74 -6.32 -0.02 2.16
N MET A 75 -5.07 0.22 2.56
CA MET A 75 -4.61 -0.02 3.93
C MET A 75 -5.22 1.00 4.90
N LYS A 76 -5.54 0.56 6.12
CA LYS A 76 -6.11 1.40 7.17
C LYS A 76 -5.21 1.43 8.40
N GLN A 77 -4.83 2.63 8.84
CA GLN A 77 -4.05 2.80 10.08
C GLN A 77 -4.83 2.24 11.28
N GLY A 78 -4.12 1.55 12.19
CA GLY A 78 -4.68 1.03 13.45
C GLY A 78 -5.32 -0.37 13.34
N VAL A 79 -5.43 -0.93 12.14
CA VAL A 79 -5.87 -2.33 11.95
C VAL A 79 -4.63 -3.23 11.94
N LEU A 80 -4.26 -3.76 13.11
CA LEU A 80 -3.01 -4.50 13.35
C LEU A 80 -3.00 -5.92 12.77
N THR A 81 -3.32 -6.06 11.50
CA THR A 81 -3.30 -7.33 10.76
C THR A 81 -2.58 -7.15 9.44
N ALA A 82 -1.98 -8.22 8.92
CA ALA A 82 -1.48 -8.24 7.55
C ALA A 82 -2.64 -8.41 6.56
N ASP A 83 -3.70 -9.12 6.94
CA ASP A 83 -4.83 -9.49 6.07
C ASP A 83 -5.92 -8.43 6.00
N ARG A 84 -6.94 -8.72 5.17
CA ARG A 84 -8.12 -7.88 5.04
C ARG A 84 -9.13 -8.14 6.12
N VAL A 85 -9.73 -7.07 6.62
CA VAL A 85 -10.78 -7.11 7.64
C VAL A 85 -11.98 -6.30 7.16
N ARG A 86 -13.18 -6.79 7.50
CA ARG A 86 -14.43 -6.07 7.24
C ARG A 86 -14.83 -5.26 8.45
N LEU A 87 -14.75 -3.95 8.35
CA LEU A 87 -15.07 -3.01 9.42
C LEU A 87 -16.33 -2.21 9.09
N MET A 88 -17.04 -1.79 10.13
CA MET A 88 -18.16 -0.86 10.00
C MET A 88 -17.61 0.56 9.91
N MET A 89 -17.62 1.13 8.72
CA MET A 89 -17.03 2.45 8.43
C MET A 89 -18.10 3.53 8.33
N ALA A 90 -17.79 4.71 8.86
CA ALA A 90 -18.57 5.92 8.70
C ALA A 90 -18.15 6.68 7.43
N LYS A 91 -18.90 7.74 7.09
CA LYS A 91 -18.51 8.67 6.02
C LYS A 91 -17.25 9.42 6.42
N GLY A 92 -16.24 9.44 5.55
CA GLY A 92 -14.97 10.13 5.76
C GLY A 92 -13.86 9.25 6.33
N ASP A 93 -14.17 8.02 6.76
CA ASP A 93 -13.13 7.07 7.18
C ASP A 93 -12.18 6.75 6.03
N GLN A 94 -10.91 6.44 6.35
CA GLN A 94 -9.96 5.89 5.38
C GLN A 94 -10.54 4.63 4.72
N GLY A 95 -10.65 4.65 3.38
CA GLY A 95 -11.32 3.62 2.58
C GLY A 95 -12.84 3.79 2.41
N CYS A 96 -13.44 4.80 3.04
CA CYS A 96 -14.86 5.12 2.95
C CYS A 96 -15.10 6.64 2.79
N ARG A 97 -14.94 7.13 1.55
CA ARG A 97 -15.26 8.53 1.20
C ARG A 97 -16.73 8.91 1.45
N GLY A 98 -17.61 7.91 1.44
CA GLY A 98 -19.03 8.06 1.76
C GLY A 98 -19.87 8.77 0.71
N TYR A 99 -19.50 8.63 -0.57
CA TYR A 99 -20.39 8.94 -1.69
C TYR A 99 -21.67 8.10 -1.58
N GLY A 100 -22.84 8.75 -1.62
CA GLY A 100 -24.15 8.11 -1.53
C GLY A 100 -24.61 7.71 -0.13
N MET A 101 -23.80 7.92 0.93
CA MET A 101 -24.20 7.60 2.31
C MET A 101 -25.14 8.67 2.87
N ARG A 102 -26.23 8.23 3.51
CA ARG A 102 -27.11 9.10 4.29
C ARG A 102 -26.43 9.52 5.60
N LYS A 103 -26.91 10.60 6.21
CA LYS A 103 -26.38 11.09 7.50
C LYS A 103 -26.53 10.00 8.58
N GLY A 104 -25.43 9.65 9.23
CA GLY A 104 -25.39 8.63 10.28
C GLY A 104 -25.32 7.18 9.77
N GLU A 105 -25.40 6.96 8.46
CA GLU A 105 -25.27 5.61 7.89
C GLU A 105 -23.84 5.08 8.05
N ARG A 106 -23.70 3.77 8.25
CA ARG A 106 -22.42 3.07 8.29
C ARG A 106 -22.46 1.85 7.39
N TYR A 107 -21.38 1.61 6.65
CA TYR A 107 -21.26 0.45 5.76
C TYR A 107 -20.16 -0.49 6.21
N ARG A 108 -20.41 -1.80 6.07
CA ARG A 108 -19.43 -2.84 6.34
C ARG A 108 -18.54 -3.08 5.11
N LYS A 109 -17.40 -2.37 5.06
CA LYS A 109 -16.44 -2.42 3.94
C LYS A 109 -15.19 -3.21 4.32
N SER A 110 -14.58 -3.86 3.32
CA SER A 110 -13.28 -4.50 3.45
C SER A 110 -12.17 -3.47 3.35
N CYS A 111 -11.17 -3.58 4.21
CA CYS A 111 -9.93 -2.81 4.16
C CYS A 111 -8.74 -3.73 4.41
N ARG A 112 -7.55 -3.35 3.93
CA ARG A 112 -6.31 -4.05 4.26
C ARG A 112 -5.80 -3.52 5.60
N GLY A 113 -5.24 -4.39 6.43
CA GLY A 113 -4.61 -3.95 7.67
C GLY A 113 -3.35 -3.10 7.44
N CYS A 114 -2.79 -2.57 8.51
CA CYS A 114 -1.67 -1.64 8.47
C CYS A 114 -0.30 -2.31 8.33
N ILE A 115 -0.22 -3.65 8.38
CA ILE A 115 1.04 -4.39 8.25
C ILE A 115 1.30 -4.69 6.77
N ILE A 116 2.48 -4.30 6.29
CA ILE A 116 2.88 -4.47 4.90
C ILE A 116 3.19 -5.95 4.62
N SER A 117 2.70 -6.47 3.49
CA SER A 117 2.89 -7.87 3.09
C SER A 117 3.00 -8.00 1.57
N HIS A 118 3.33 -9.20 1.09
CA HIS A 118 3.42 -9.55 -0.35
C HIS A 118 2.12 -9.33 -1.15
N ASN A 119 1.00 -9.09 -0.47
CA ASN A 119 -0.29 -8.83 -1.11
C ASN A 119 -0.52 -7.35 -1.46
N ILE A 120 0.39 -6.46 -1.03
CA ILE A 120 0.38 -5.06 -1.42
C ILE A 120 0.86 -4.92 -2.87
N ALA A 121 0.21 -4.04 -3.63
CA ALA A 121 0.57 -3.72 -5.01
C ALA A 121 1.20 -2.33 -5.15
N VAL A 122 0.74 -1.35 -4.35
CA VAL A 122 1.20 0.06 -4.36
C VAL A 122 1.33 0.59 -2.94
#